data_AF-A0A7I4YJL2-F1
#
_entry.id   AF-A0A7I4YJL2-F1
#
_cell.length_a   1.000
_cell.length_b   1.000
_cell.length_c   1.000
_cell.angle_alpha   90.00
_cell.angle_beta   90.00
_cell.angle_gamma   90.00
#
_symmetry.space_group_name_H-M   'P 1'
#
loop_
_entity.id
_entity.type
_entity.pdbx_description
1 polymer ?
#
loop_
_entity_poly.entity_id
_entity_poly.type
_entity_poly.pdbx_seq_one_letter_code
_entity_poly.pdbx_strand_id
1 'polypeptide(L)'
;MLLLEGGFALTNSGRASLAQTLRGVDPEQRRERLRNLQVVDVVSSPAGASTITDEDKAVETDKASFPEGGSIVEKNRLARISDYLYEGDINLTDEQLAALESKLSNGTTRQKRQASKVYPLWTNKKVFYYFEETLGASLGEPRRALVKKTLAYLTARTCLTFVENATATNRVRVFRGEGCYSSIGMIGGEQNLSLADACSTMGIVAHEFMHALGIFHMHSRYDRDSFITIDLTNVPPAGCGAVLTAAATWKTRKVVLGNATNLDLRDTYALCNDWIKAPAGKKVQVQAIKKDGVMCINGCWTQGIEFKTLPNKLMTNPRSCCPEHMRKVLTSSLNPTPVINYNIYQYSEITYLYRYI
;
A
#
# COMPACT_ATOMS: atom_id res chain seq x y z
N MET A 1 -29.76 5.03 -9.23
CA MET A 1 -29.03 3.98 -8.49
C MET A 1 -27.71 3.74 -9.21
N LEU A 2 -26.64 4.39 -8.73
CA LEU A 2 -25.27 4.23 -9.22
C LEU A 2 -24.39 4.38 -7.97
N LEU A 3 -24.07 3.23 -7.37
CA LEU A 3 -23.16 3.11 -6.24
C LEU A 3 -21.74 3.30 -6.79
N LEU A 4 -21.10 4.43 -6.47
CA LEU A 4 -19.66 4.60 -6.64
C LEU A 4 -18.99 4.14 -5.34
N GLU A 5 -18.60 2.87 -5.31
CA GLU A 5 -17.80 2.26 -4.24
C GLU A 5 -16.41 2.93 -4.16
N GLY A 6 -16.07 3.42 -2.97
CA GLY A 6 -14.92 4.29 -2.72
C GLY A 6 -13.64 3.61 -2.25
N GLY A 7 -13.44 2.34 -2.62
CA GLY A 7 -12.12 1.75 -2.79
C GLY A 7 -12.07 1.27 -4.24
N PHE A 8 -11.00 1.53 -5.00
CA PHE A 8 -10.94 1.03 -6.37
C PHE A 8 -10.89 -0.50 -6.32
N ALA A 9 -12.05 -1.14 -6.41
CA ALA A 9 -12.19 -2.58 -6.43
C ALA A 9 -11.30 -3.18 -7.54
N LEU A 10 -10.87 -4.43 -7.32
CA LEU A 10 -10.16 -5.20 -8.34
C LEU A 10 -10.85 -5.06 -9.69
N THR A 11 -10.06 -4.76 -10.72
CA THR A 11 -10.55 -4.92 -12.10
C THR A 11 -10.87 -6.40 -12.34
N ASN A 12 -11.67 -6.69 -13.36
CA ASN A 12 -11.92 -8.08 -13.76
C ASN A 12 -10.61 -8.81 -14.11
N SER A 13 -9.64 -8.11 -14.72
CA SER A 13 -8.31 -8.67 -15.01
C SER A 13 -7.48 -8.89 -13.75
N GLY A 14 -7.49 -7.95 -12.80
CA GLY A 14 -6.83 -8.09 -11.50
C GLY A 14 -7.42 -9.24 -10.68
N ARG A 15 -8.75 -9.38 -10.66
CA ARG A 15 -9.44 -10.50 -10.02
C ARG A 15 -9.04 -11.83 -10.65
N ALA A 16 -8.98 -11.92 -11.97
CA ALA A 16 -8.55 -13.13 -12.67
C ALA A 16 -7.06 -13.45 -12.39
N SER A 17 -6.19 -12.44 -12.38
CA SER A 17 -4.76 -12.58 -12.09
C SER A 17 -4.50 -13.06 -10.66
N LEU A 18 -5.22 -12.49 -9.69
CA LEU A 18 -5.09 -12.87 -8.29
C LEU A 18 -5.79 -14.20 -7.98
N ALA A 19 -6.91 -14.53 -8.63
CA ALA A 19 -7.63 -15.79 -8.38
C ALA A 19 -6.73 -17.03 -8.54
N GLN A 20 -5.85 -17.04 -9.55
CA GLN A 20 -4.87 -18.12 -9.75
C GLN A 20 -3.81 -18.18 -8.65
N THR A 21 -3.53 -17.05 -7.99
CA THR A 21 -2.42 -16.88 -7.06
C THR A 21 -2.85 -17.01 -5.59
N LEU A 22 -4.11 -16.69 -5.30
CA LEU A 22 -4.69 -16.71 -3.95
C LEU A 22 -5.21 -18.09 -3.52
N ARG A 23 -5.09 -19.13 -4.37
CA ARG A 23 -5.42 -20.54 -4.03
C ARG A 23 -6.81 -20.71 -3.37
N GLY A 24 -7.80 -19.94 -3.80
CA GLY A 24 -9.18 -20.01 -3.30
C GLY A 24 -9.52 -19.07 -2.14
N VAL A 25 -8.57 -18.25 -1.68
CA VAL A 25 -8.82 -17.22 -0.66
C VAL A 25 -9.64 -16.07 -1.24
N ASP A 26 -10.64 -15.62 -0.47
CA ASP A 26 -11.46 -14.47 -0.86
C ASP A 26 -10.60 -13.17 -0.90
N PRO A 27 -10.55 -12.46 -2.03
CA PRO A 27 -9.70 -11.27 -2.17
C PRO A 27 -10.07 -10.14 -1.20
N GLU A 28 -11.35 -9.92 -0.90
CA GLU A 28 -11.74 -8.83 0.00
C GLU A 28 -11.45 -9.17 1.47
N GLN A 29 -11.67 -10.41 1.89
CA GLN A 29 -11.25 -10.90 3.19
C GLN A 29 -9.73 -10.73 3.38
N ARG A 30 -8.94 -11.10 2.36
CA ARG A 30 -7.49 -10.93 2.38
C ARG A 30 -7.09 -9.46 2.48
N ARG A 31 -7.71 -8.59 1.70
CA ARG A 31 -7.44 -7.15 1.71
C ARG A 31 -7.64 -6.55 3.10
N GLU A 32 -8.74 -6.90 3.77
CA GLU A 32 -9.02 -6.39 5.12
C GLU A 32 -7.99 -6.89 6.14
N ARG A 33 -7.58 -8.16 6.06
CA ARG A 33 -6.49 -8.71 6.89
C ARG A 33 -5.18 -7.95 6.71
N LEU A 34 -4.77 -7.71 5.47
CA LEU A 34 -3.55 -6.96 5.15
C LEU A 34 -3.62 -5.51 5.62
N ARG A 35 -4.78 -4.87 5.49
CA ARG A 35 -5.01 -3.51 5.98
C ARG A 35 -4.80 -3.42 7.49
N ASN A 36 -5.31 -4.40 8.25
CA ASN A 36 -5.14 -4.43 9.70
C ASN A 36 -3.67 -4.63 10.12
N LEU A 37 -2.89 -5.40 9.36
CA LEU A 37 -1.44 -5.52 9.57
C LEU A 37 -0.68 -4.20 9.36
N GLN A 38 -0.99 -3.47 8.28
CA GLN A 38 -0.31 -2.22 7.94
C GLN A 38 -0.48 -1.14 9.02
N VAL A 39 -1.63 -1.09 9.70
CA VAL A 39 -1.89 -0.14 10.80
C VAL A 39 -0.94 -0.38 11.98
N VAL A 40 -0.62 -1.64 12.29
CA VAL A 40 0.20 -1.98 13.46
C VAL A 40 1.70 -1.77 13.22
N ASP A 41 2.18 -1.98 11.99
CA ASP A 41 3.58 -1.70 11.62
C ASP A 41 3.94 -0.20 11.80
N VAL A 42 2.97 0.70 11.58
CA VAL A 42 3.15 2.15 11.81
C VAL A 42 3.19 2.49 13.31
N VAL A 43 2.32 1.87 14.12
CA VAL A 43 2.17 2.17 15.55
C VAL A 43 3.30 1.58 16.40
N SER A 44 3.86 0.43 16.00
CA SER A 44 4.93 -0.26 16.74
C SER A 44 6.34 0.29 16.50
N SER A 45 6.47 1.31 15.65
CA SER A 45 7.75 1.96 15.38
C SER A 45 8.08 2.91 16.53
N PRO A 46 9.23 2.74 17.22
CA PRO A 46 9.60 3.67 18.28
C PRO A 46 9.75 5.06 17.68
N ALA A 47 9.12 6.06 18.29
CA ALA A 47 9.28 7.45 17.93
C ALA A 47 10.70 7.92 18.31
N GLY A 48 11.70 7.51 17.53
CA GLY A 48 12.99 8.18 17.50
C GLY A 48 12.77 9.53 16.83
N ALA A 49 12.82 10.60 17.62
CA ALA A 49 12.75 11.96 17.12
C ALA A 49 14.02 12.29 16.32
N SER A 50 14.09 11.82 15.06
CA SER A 50 15.03 12.38 14.08
C SER A 50 14.36 13.60 13.46
N THR A 51 14.96 14.76 13.67
CA THR A 51 14.52 16.02 13.06
C THR A 51 14.96 16.01 11.61
N ILE A 52 14.02 15.81 10.69
CA ILE A 52 14.26 15.90 9.24
C ILE A 52 14.80 17.30 8.94
N THR A 53 16.04 17.37 8.46
CA THR A 53 16.70 18.62 8.09
C THR A 53 16.22 19.08 6.71
N ASP A 54 16.41 20.36 6.38
CA ASP A 54 16.03 20.87 5.05
C ASP A 54 16.90 20.28 3.91
N GLU A 55 18.06 19.69 4.22
CA GLU A 55 18.90 18.96 3.27
C GLU A 55 18.28 17.60 2.85
N ASP A 56 17.55 16.92 3.75
CA ASP A 56 16.89 15.63 3.48
C ASP A 56 15.70 15.75 2.50
N LYS A 57 15.15 16.96 2.35
CA LYS A 57 13.98 17.23 1.47
C LYS A 57 14.37 17.42 0.00
N ALA A 58 15.66 17.50 -0.31
CA ALA A 58 16.17 17.84 -1.64
C ALA A 58 16.48 16.63 -2.55
N VAL A 59 15.99 15.43 -2.21
CA VAL A 59 16.12 14.27 -3.11
C VAL A 59 15.06 14.36 -4.20
N GLU A 60 15.41 15.02 -5.31
CA GLU A 60 14.65 14.88 -6.56
C GLU A 60 14.65 13.40 -6.97
N THR A 61 13.46 12.83 -7.16
CA THR A 61 13.33 11.50 -7.76
C THR A 61 13.81 11.59 -9.20
N ASP A 62 14.99 11.05 -9.48
CA ASP A 62 15.51 10.95 -10.83
C ASP A 62 14.62 10.00 -11.64
N LYS A 63 13.64 10.58 -12.33
CA LYS A 63 12.74 9.86 -13.24
C LYS A 63 13.48 9.30 -14.46
N ALA A 64 14.69 9.78 -14.76
CA ALA A 64 15.49 9.28 -15.88
C ALA A 64 16.06 7.88 -15.61
N SER A 65 16.25 7.51 -14.34
CA SER A 65 16.68 6.17 -13.92
C SER A 65 15.62 5.06 -14.11
N PHE A 66 14.36 5.42 -14.39
CA PHE A 66 13.25 4.46 -14.59
C PHE A 66 12.47 4.72 -15.89
N PRO A 67 13.00 4.31 -17.06
CA PRO A 67 12.46 4.68 -18.37
C PRO A 67 11.02 4.21 -18.65
N GLU A 68 10.53 3.18 -17.95
CA GLU A 68 9.17 2.63 -18.11
C GLU A 68 8.22 2.97 -16.95
N GLY A 69 8.54 3.99 -16.15
CA GLY A 69 7.61 4.63 -15.21
C GLY A 69 7.30 3.86 -13.93
N GLY A 70 7.62 4.48 -12.78
CA GLY A 70 7.12 4.12 -11.46
C GLY A 70 7.81 2.93 -10.76
N SER A 71 7.74 2.91 -9.43
CA SER A 71 8.14 1.76 -8.61
C SER A 71 7.21 0.56 -8.81
N ILE A 72 7.61 -0.63 -8.36
CA ILE A 72 6.75 -1.84 -8.38
C ILE A 72 5.40 -1.56 -7.68
N VAL A 73 5.45 -0.92 -6.52
CA VAL A 73 4.25 -0.52 -5.77
C VAL A 73 3.33 0.38 -6.60
N GLU A 74 3.88 1.36 -7.34
CA GLU A 74 3.06 2.21 -8.21
C GLU A 74 2.46 1.43 -9.38
N LYS A 75 3.23 0.53 -10.02
CA LYS A 75 2.72 -0.36 -11.08
C LYS A 75 1.58 -1.24 -10.56
N ASN A 76 1.71 -1.81 -9.37
CA ASN A 76 0.70 -2.63 -8.73
C ASN A 76 -0.53 -1.83 -8.28
N ARG A 77 -0.33 -0.57 -7.88
CA ARG A 77 -1.40 0.36 -7.56
C ARG A 77 -2.22 0.72 -8.80
N LEU A 78 -1.55 1.02 -9.91
CA LEU A 78 -2.22 1.29 -11.20
C LEU A 78 -2.99 0.05 -11.70
N ALA A 79 -2.46 -1.15 -11.47
CA ALA A 79 -3.12 -2.42 -11.74
C ALA A 79 -4.22 -2.79 -10.72
N ARG A 80 -4.41 -1.99 -9.66
CA ARG A 80 -5.39 -2.20 -8.57
C ARG A 80 -5.23 -3.51 -7.79
N ILE A 81 -4.00 -4.02 -7.70
CA ILE A 81 -3.69 -5.23 -6.94
C ILE A 81 -2.85 -4.95 -5.69
N SER A 82 -2.27 -3.76 -5.56
CA SER A 82 -1.36 -3.42 -4.45
C SER A 82 -1.97 -3.63 -3.06
N ASP A 83 -3.26 -3.34 -2.87
CA ASP A 83 -3.96 -3.50 -1.57
C ASP A 83 -4.19 -4.97 -1.19
N TYR A 84 -4.00 -5.89 -2.14
CA TYR A 84 -4.22 -7.34 -1.97
C TYR A 84 -2.90 -8.10 -1.76
N LEU A 85 -1.78 -7.38 -1.73
CA LEU A 85 -0.42 -7.89 -1.60
C LEU A 85 0.24 -7.25 -0.38
N TYR A 86 0.96 -8.02 0.41
CA TYR A 86 1.69 -7.50 1.56
C TYR A 86 2.82 -6.59 1.09
N GLU A 87 2.95 -5.40 1.68
CA GLU A 87 3.89 -4.34 1.26
C GLU A 87 3.81 -3.96 -0.22
N GLY A 88 2.71 -4.28 -0.90
CA GLY A 88 2.42 -3.89 -2.28
C GLY A 88 2.76 -4.92 -3.34
N ASP A 89 3.64 -5.90 -3.08
CA ASP A 89 4.10 -6.90 -4.07
C ASP A 89 4.42 -8.30 -3.50
N ILE A 90 4.16 -8.55 -2.21
CA ILE A 90 4.39 -9.87 -1.59
C ILE A 90 3.08 -10.65 -1.47
N ASN A 91 2.98 -11.76 -2.19
CA ASN A 91 1.86 -12.68 -2.05
C ASN A 91 2.09 -13.73 -0.95
N LEU A 92 1.74 -13.37 0.28
CA LEU A 92 1.75 -14.28 1.44
C LEU A 92 0.71 -15.39 1.30
N THR A 93 1.05 -16.62 1.68
CA THR A 93 0.05 -17.68 1.95
C THR A 93 -0.79 -17.30 3.17
N ASP A 94 -1.96 -17.91 3.34
CA ASP A 94 -2.81 -17.66 4.51
C ASP A 94 -2.13 -18.03 5.83
N GLU A 95 -1.32 -19.09 5.85
CA GLU A 95 -0.56 -19.51 7.03
C GLU A 95 0.52 -18.48 7.39
N GLN A 96 1.24 -17.98 6.39
CA GLN A 96 2.23 -16.91 6.56
C GLN A 96 1.57 -15.62 7.07
N LEU A 97 0.40 -15.27 6.52
CA LEU A 97 -0.36 -14.10 6.94
C LEU A 97 -0.84 -14.23 8.39
N ALA A 98 -1.42 -15.38 8.76
CA ALA A 98 -1.86 -15.68 10.12
C ALA A 98 -0.69 -15.67 11.12
N ALA A 99 0.49 -16.14 10.69
CA ALA A 99 1.70 -16.11 11.51
C ALA A 99 2.27 -14.69 11.72
N LEU A 100 1.95 -13.73 10.84
CA LEU A 100 2.26 -12.31 11.08
C LEU A 100 1.24 -11.70 12.04
N GLU A 101 -0.05 -11.95 11.82
CA GLU A 101 -1.14 -11.46 12.68
C GLU A 101 -0.96 -11.91 14.15
N SER A 102 -0.65 -13.18 14.39
CA SER A 102 -0.46 -13.70 15.76
C SER A 102 0.77 -13.14 16.49
N LYS A 103 1.80 -12.71 15.75
CA LYS A 103 2.97 -12.06 16.36
C LYS A 103 2.66 -10.65 16.85
N LEU A 104 1.73 -9.97 16.18
CA LEU A 104 1.25 -8.65 16.59
C LEU A 104 0.39 -8.72 17.84
N SER A 105 -0.49 -9.72 17.95
CA SER A 105 -1.37 -9.90 19.13
C SER A 105 -0.61 -10.22 20.40
N ASN A 106 0.55 -10.89 20.30
CA ASN A 106 1.32 -11.36 21.44
C ASN A 106 2.33 -10.35 22.00
N GLY A 107 2.36 -9.12 21.49
CA GLY A 107 3.26 -8.06 21.97
C GLY A 107 4.75 -8.39 21.86
N THR A 108 5.11 -9.41 21.07
CA THR A 108 6.50 -9.84 20.95
C THR A 108 7.24 -8.93 19.98
N THR A 109 8.35 -8.34 20.42
CA THR A 109 9.25 -7.48 19.63
C THR A 109 10.07 -8.25 18.58
N ARG A 110 9.59 -9.41 18.11
CA ARG A 110 10.39 -10.29 17.25
C ARG A 110 10.66 -9.62 15.91
N GLN A 111 11.91 -9.21 15.78
CA GLN A 111 12.52 -8.40 14.73
C GLN A 111 12.27 -8.94 13.32
N LYS A 112 11.63 -8.11 12.49
CA LYS A 112 11.50 -8.33 11.04
C LYS A 112 12.89 -8.29 10.40
N ARG A 113 13.31 -9.43 9.85
CA ARG A 113 14.60 -9.61 9.17
C ARG A 113 14.41 -9.49 7.67
N GLN A 114 15.41 -8.95 6.98
CA GLN A 114 15.37 -8.86 5.52
C GLN A 114 15.28 -10.25 4.89
N ALA A 115 16.08 -11.22 5.34
CA ALA A 115 15.95 -12.62 4.92
C ALA A 115 15.21 -13.43 5.99
N SER A 116 14.07 -14.01 5.62
CA SER A 116 13.30 -14.86 6.52
C SER A 116 14.07 -16.14 6.84
N LYS A 117 14.16 -16.47 8.13
CA LYS A 117 14.60 -17.81 8.60
C LYS A 117 13.42 -18.73 8.93
N VAL A 118 12.19 -18.24 8.75
CA VAL A 118 10.97 -18.91 9.21
C VAL A 118 10.28 -19.66 8.07
N TYR A 119 10.50 -19.22 6.84
CA TYR A 119 9.90 -19.88 5.67
C TYR A 119 10.85 -20.92 5.08
N PRO A 120 10.32 -21.99 4.48
CA PRO A 120 11.15 -23.01 3.86
C PRO A 120 12.06 -22.41 2.77
N LEU A 121 13.32 -22.84 2.80
CA LEU A 121 14.30 -22.47 1.79
C LEU A 121 14.25 -23.46 0.62
N TRP A 122 14.66 -23.01 -0.55
CA TRP A 122 14.82 -23.87 -1.72
C TRP A 122 15.90 -24.93 -1.46
N THR A 123 15.52 -26.19 -1.64
CA THR A 123 16.40 -27.33 -1.35
C THR A 123 17.58 -27.37 -2.33
N ASN A 124 18.73 -27.83 -1.84
CA ASN A 124 19.95 -27.96 -2.65
C ASN A 124 20.41 -26.67 -3.35
N LYS A 125 19.96 -25.49 -2.88
CA LYS A 125 20.23 -24.19 -3.50
C LYS A 125 19.71 -24.11 -4.95
N LYS A 126 18.72 -24.96 -5.29
CA LYS A 126 18.12 -25.04 -6.63
C LYS A 126 16.72 -24.45 -6.62
N VAL A 127 16.52 -23.43 -7.45
CA VAL A 127 15.19 -22.86 -7.70
C VAL A 127 14.73 -23.35 -9.06
N PHE A 128 13.70 -24.19 -9.07
CA PHE A 128 13.07 -24.58 -10.33
C PHE A 128 12.09 -23.50 -10.76
N TYR A 129 12.05 -23.18 -12.05
CA TYR A 129 11.08 -22.26 -12.61
C TYR A 129 10.62 -22.73 -13.98
N TYR A 130 9.55 -22.16 -14.51
CA TYR A 130 9.17 -22.33 -15.91
C TYR A 130 8.31 -21.15 -16.37
N PHE A 131 8.15 -20.99 -17.68
CA PHE A 131 7.30 -19.96 -18.25
C PHE A 131 5.91 -20.52 -18.55
N GLU A 132 4.87 -19.77 -18.20
CA GLU A 132 3.52 -20.05 -18.67
C GLU A 132 3.47 -19.96 -20.20
N GLU A 133 2.73 -20.88 -20.83
CA GLU A 133 2.57 -21.01 -22.27
C GLU A 133 1.15 -20.66 -22.75
N THR A 134 0.17 -20.65 -21.86
CA THR A 134 -1.23 -20.35 -22.15
C THR A 134 -1.37 -18.96 -22.76
N LEU A 135 -2.09 -18.88 -23.88
CA LEU A 135 -2.36 -17.63 -24.59
C LEU A 135 -2.99 -16.61 -23.64
N GLY A 136 -2.44 -15.39 -23.64
CA GLY A 136 -2.87 -14.31 -22.73
C GLY A 136 -2.05 -14.23 -21.44
N ALA A 137 -1.48 -15.33 -20.97
CA ALA A 137 -0.64 -15.41 -19.76
C ALA A 137 0.84 -15.71 -20.05
N SER A 138 1.20 -15.98 -21.32
CA SER A 138 2.58 -16.21 -21.73
C SER A 138 3.41 -14.91 -21.79
N LEU A 139 4.68 -15.00 -21.41
CA LEU A 139 5.67 -13.94 -21.60
C LEU A 139 6.23 -14.01 -23.03
N GLY A 140 6.24 -12.89 -23.74
CA GLY A 140 6.96 -12.80 -25.02
C GLY A 140 8.47 -13.05 -24.89
N GLU A 141 9.09 -13.53 -25.95
CA GLU A 141 10.52 -13.92 -25.99
C GLU A 141 11.50 -12.88 -25.41
N PRO A 142 11.36 -11.56 -25.69
CA PRO A 142 12.25 -10.57 -25.08
C PRO A 142 12.24 -10.59 -23.54
N ARG A 143 11.08 -10.81 -22.93
CA ARG A 143 10.95 -10.90 -21.47
C ARG A 143 11.45 -12.24 -20.94
N ARG A 144 11.21 -13.35 -21.64
CA ARG A 144 11.79 -14.66 -21.28
C ARG A 144 13.31 -14.60 -21.28
N ALA A 145 13.90 -13.96 -22.30
CA ALA A 145 15.34 -13.72 -22.39
C ALA A 145 15.85 -12.83 -21.24
N LEU A 146 15.11 -11.77 -20.88
CA LEU A 146 15.43 -10.93 -19.73
C LEU A 146 15.41 -11.72 -18.41
N VAL A 147 14.41 -12.58 -18.20
CA VAL A 147 14.34 -13.47 -17.04
C VAL A 147 15.55 -14.38 -16.98
N LYS A 148 15.84 -15.13 -18.07
CA LYS A 148 17.02 -16.00 -18.15
C LYS A 148 18.32 -15.25 -17.87
N LYS A 149 18.50 -14.07 -18.46
CA LYS A 149 19.67 -13.20 -18.23
C LYS A 149 19.78 -12.78 -16.76
N THR A 150 18.67 -12.42 -16.13
CA THR A 150 18.63 -12.01 -14.72
C THR A 150 18.99 -13.18 -13.79
N LEU A 151 18.44 -14.36 -14.05
CA LEU A 151 18.74 -15.56 -13.26
C LEU A 151 20.20 -16.00 -13.42
N ALA A 152 20.76 -15.91 -14.62
CA ALA A 152 22.18 -16.14 -14.86
C ALA A 152 23.06 -15.14 -14.09
N TYR A 153 22.67 -13.85 -14.06
CA TYR A 153 23.36 -12.82 -13.29
C TYR A 153 23.39 -13.13 -11.79
N LEU A 154 22.27 -13.62 -11.24
CA LEU A 154 22.17 -14.04 -9.84
C LEU A 154 23.00 -15.30 -9.54
N THR A 155 22.94 -16.31 -10.41
CA THR A 155 23.78 -17.51 -10.28
C THR A 155 25.26 -17.20 -10.31
N ALA A 156 25.71 -16.24 -11.13
CA ALA A 156 27.11 -15.83 -11.19
C ALA A 156 27.63 -15.14 -9.90
N ARG A 157 26.73 -14.70 -9.00
CA ARG A 157 27.06 -13.91 -7.80
C ARG A 157 26.63 -14.56 -6.50
N THR A 158 26.03 -15.74 -6.58
CA THR A 158 25.51 -16.46 -5.43
C THR A 158 25.80 -17.95 -5.61
N CYS A 159 25.52 -18.74 -4.57
CA CYS A 159 25.58 -20.20 -4.69
C CYS A 159 24.27 -20.82 -5.20
N LEU A 160 23.34 -20.00 -5.69
CA LEU A 160 22.03 -20.44 -6.17
C LEU A 160 22.08 -20.81 -7.65
N THR A 161 21.39 -21.88 -8.00
CA THR A 161 21.19 -22.29 -9.39
C THR A 161 19.71 -22.24 -9.74
N PHE A 162 19.38 -21.58 -10.85
CA PHE A 162 18.02 -21.55 -11.38
C PHE A 162 17.91 -22.53 -12.54
N VAL A 163 16.90 -23.40 -12.50
CA VAL A 163 16.73 -24.49 -13.47
C VAL A 163 15.34 -24.43 -14.06
N GLU A 164 15.25 -24.32 -15.38
CA GLU A 164 13.97 -24.36 -16.08
C GLU A 164 13.43 -25.80 -16.08
N ASN A 165 12.33 -26.05 -15.35
CA ASN A 165 11.71 -27.37 -15.22
C ASN A 165 10.23 -27.23 -14.82
N ALA A 166 9.33 -27.45 -15.78
CA ALA A 166 7.89 -27.37 -15.58
C ALA A 166 7.30 -28.55 -14.77
N THR A 167 8.04 -29.66 -14.60
CA THR A 167 7.54 -30.85 -13.89
C THR A 167 8.11 -30.98 -12.48
N ALA A 168 9.02 -30.11 -12.06
CA ALA A 168 9.57 -30.13 -10.70
C ALA A 168 8.48 -29.85 -9.66
N THR A 169 8.44 -30.62 -8.56
CA THR A 169 7.39 -30.52 -7.54
C THR A 169 7.27 -29.12 -6.96
N ASN A 170 8.39 -28.56 -6.49
CA ASN A 170 8.47 -27.18 -6.01
C ASN A 170 9.06 -26.33 -7.13
N ARG A 171 8.30 -25.39 -7.67
CA ARG A 171 8.73 -24.57 -8.82
C ARG A 171 8.03 -23.22 -8.86
N VAL A 172 8.69 -22.24 -9.47
CA VAL A 172 8.14 -20.91 -9.75
C VAL A 172 7.51 -20.92 -11.15
N ARG A 173 6.21 -20.66 -11.23
CA ARG A 173 5.50 -20.37 -12.48
C ARG A 173 5.64 -18.88 -12.81
N VAL A 174 6.43 -18.56 -13.82
CA VAL A 174 6.61 -17.19 -14.31
C VAL A 174 5.57 -16.90 -15.38
N PHE A 175 4.66 -15.97 -15.11
CA PHE A 175 3.53 -15.70 -16.00
C PHE A 175 3.25 -14.20 -16.14
N ARG A 176 2.57 -13.85 -17.24
CA ARG A 176 2.11 -12.49 -17.54
C ARG A 176 0.78 -12.28 -16.84
N GLY A 177 0.85 -11.83 -15.60
CA GLY A 177 -0.31 -11.38 -14.82
C GLY A 177 -0.47 -9.86 -14.86
N GLU A 178 -1.28 -9.36 -13.93
CA GLU A 178 -1.34 -7.95 -13.57
C GLU A 178 -0.26 -7.62 -12.54
N GLY A 179 0.37 -6.45 -12.67
CA GLY A 179 1.47 -5.99 -11.81
C GLY A 179 2.71 -6.92 -11.73
N CYS A 180 3.59 -6.61 -10.79
CA CYS A 180 4.83 -7.35 -10.49
C CYS A 180 4.75 -7.84 -9.05
N TYR A 181 4.77 -9.15 -8.82
CA TYR A 181 4.71 -9.70 -7.46
C TYR A 181 5.18 -11.16 -7.42
N SER A 182 5.50 -11.62 -6.22
CA SER A 182 5.97 -12.98 -5.96
C SER A 182 5.55 -13.45 -4.57
N SER A 183 5.57 -14.76 -4.34
CA SER A 183 5.49 -15.32 -2.99
C SER A 183 6.81 -15.19 -2.23
N ILE A 184 6.74 -15.22 -0.90
CA ILE A 184 7.94 -15.13 -0.04
C ILE A 184 8.46 -16.53 0.35
N GLY A 185 9.67 -16.87 -0.10
CA GLY A 185 10.29 -18.18 0.13
C GLY A 185 9.70 -19.31 -0.72
N MET A 186 10.10 -20.57 -0.43
CA MET A 186 9.55 -21.77 -1.07
C MET A 186 8.27 -22.19 -0.34
N ILE A 187 7.10 -21.91 -0.92
CA ILE A 187 5.80 -22.21 -0.27
C ILE A 187 5.34 -23.66 -0.42
N GLY A 188 6.07 -24.45 -1.24
CA GLY A 188 5.71 -25.82 -1.59
C GLY A 188 4.75 -25.88 -2.78
N GLY A 189 4.95 -26.90 -3.62
CA GLY A 189 4.25 -27.04 -4.89
C GLY A 189 4.63 -25.96 -5.90
N GLU A 190 3.73 -25.69 -6.83
CA GLU A 190 3.86 -24.58 -7.78
C GLU A 190 3.50 -23.24 -7.11
N GLN A 191 4.34 -22.22 -7.29
CA GLN A 191 4.10 -20.85 -6.83
C GLN A 191 4.23 -19.83 -7.96
N ASN A 192 3.33 -18.86 -7.99
CA ASN A 192 3.25 -17.86 -9.06
C ASN A 192 4.22 -16.70 -8.83
N LEU A 193 4.82 -16.21 -9.91
CA LEU A 193 5.55 -14.94 -10.00
C LEU A 193 5.00 -14.17 -11.22
N SER A 194 4.35 -13.04 -10.94
CA SER A 194 3.70 -12.21 -11.97
C SER A 194 4.70 -11.19 -12.51
N LEU A 195 4.81 -11.13 -13.84
CA LEU A 195 5.54 -10.07 -14.55
C LEU A 195 4.64 -9.50 -15.66
N ALA A 196 3.88 -8.47 -15.32
CA ALA A 196 3.15 -7.66 -16.31
C ALA A 196 4.10 -7.00 -17.33
N ASP A 197 3.53 -6.41 -18.38
CA ASP A 197 4.29 -5.78 -19.46
C ASP A 197 5.21 -4.65 -18.94
N ALA A 198 4.77 -3.93 -17.91
CA ALA A 198 5.53 -2.86 -17.26
C ALA A 198 6.62 -3.35 -16.27
N CYS A 199 6.77 -4.66 -16.08
CA CYS A 199 7.74 -5.30 -15.16
C CYS A 199 9.04 -5.70 -15.88
N SER A 200 9.37 -5.05 -16.99
CA SER A 200 10.36 -5.50 -17.98
C SER A 200 11.78 -4.97 -17.73
N THR A 201 12.20 -4.87 -16.47
CA THR A 201 13.58 -4.50 -16.12
C THR A 201 14.28 -5.60 -15.34
N MET A 202 15.59 -5.72 -15.53
CA MET A 202 16.41 -6.69 -14.79
C MET A 202 16.30 -6.51 -13.28
N GLY A 203 16.16 -5.27 -12.80
CA GLY A 203 15.97 -4.94 -11.39
C GLY A 203 14.64 -5.48 -10.84
N ILE A 204 13.53 -5.30 -11.55
CA ILE A 204 12.22 -5.82 -11.14
C ILE A 204 12.24 -7.35 -11.14
N VAL A 205 12.76 -7.98 -12.20
CA VAL A 205 12.87 -9.45 -12.23
C VAL A 205 13.71 -9.97 -11.07
N ALA A 206 14.86 -9.35 -10.78
CA ALA A 206 15.70 -9.75 -9.66
C ALA A 206 14.95 -9.60 -8.33
N HIS A 207 14.24 -8.49 -8.13
CA HIS A 207 13.43 -8.22 -6.93
C HIS A 207 12.38 -9.32 -6.68
N GLU A 208 11.59 -9.68 -7.68
CA GLU A 208 10.55 -10.71 -7.54
C GLU A 208 11.13 -12.11 -7.27
N PHE A 209 12.29 -12.44 -7.84
CA PHE A 209 12.98 -13.69 -7.51
C PHE A 209 13.62 -13.64 -6.12
N MET A 210 14.04 -12.48 -5.62
CA MET A 210 14.51 -12.32 -4.23
C MET A 210 13.38 -12.55 -3.23
N HIS A 211 12.15 -12.12 -3.52
CA HIS A 211 10.98 -12.52 -2.74
C HIS A 211 10.81 -14.04 -2.74
N ALA A 212 10.88 -14.71 -3.90
CA ALA A 212 10.80 -16.17 -3.96
C ALA A 212 11.90 -16.87 -3.15
N LEU A 213 13.05 -16.22 -2.92
CA LEU A 213 14.13 -16.71 -2.07
C LEU A 213 13.94 -16.44 -0.57
N GLY A 214 12.89 -15.71 -0.19
CA GLY A 214 12.55 -15.40 1.21
C GLY A 214 13.04 -14.04 1.68
N ILE A 215 13.33 -13.12 0.77
CA ILE A 215 13.80 -11.77 1.08
C ILE A 215 12.63 -10.78 1.10
N PHE A 216 12.37 -10.16 2.25
CA PHE A 216 11.46 -9.03 2.44
C PHE A 216 12.13 -7.70 2.08
N HIS A 217 11.34 -6.63 2.04
CA HIS A 217 11.87 -5.30 1.81
C HIS A 217 12.88 -4.86 2.87
N MET A 218 13.97 -4.23 2.42
CA MET A 218 15.01 -3.70 3.32
C MET A 218 14.45 -2.62 4.24
N HIS A 219 13.59 -1.74 3.70
CA HIS A 219 13.02 -0.63 4.45
C HIS A 219 12.06 -1.07 5.55
N SER A 220 11.73 -2.36 5.68
CA SER A 220 10.87 -2.88 6.74
C SER A 220 11.60 -3.72 7.77
N ARG A 221 12.95 -3.68 7.77
CA ARG A 221 13.76 -4.25 8.84
C ARG A 221 13.45 -3.60 10.19
N TYR A 222 13.69 -4.36 11.25
CA TYR A 222 13.52 -3.90 12.63
C TYR A 222 14.45 -2.74 13.02
N ASP A 223 15.62 -2.62 12.39
CA ASP A 223 16.63 -1.61 12.68
C ASP A 223 16.59 -0.44 11.70
N ARG A 224 15.59 -0.39 10.82
CA ARG A 224 15.50 0.63 9.76
C ARG A 224 15.57 2.06 10.30
N ASP A 225 15.02 2.31 11.49
CA ASP A 225 14.91 3.67 12.05
C ASP A 225 16.28 4.21 12.49
N SER A 226 17.32 3.36 12.48
CA SER A 226 18.74 3.78 12.62
C SER A 226 19.38 4.24 11.31
N PHE A 227 18.71 4.06 10.17
CA PHE A 227 19.26 4.32 8.82
C PHE A 227 18.37 5.24 7.98
N ILE A 228 17.06 5.19 8.17
CA ILE A 228 16.08 5.98 7.40
C ILE A 228 15.06 6.64 8.32
N THR A 229 14.63 7.84 7.98
CA THR A 229 13.48 8.50 8.61
C THR A 229 12.27 8.37 7.68
N ILE A 230 11.16 7.84 8.19
CA ILE A 230 9.93 7.70 7.40
C ILE A 230 9.11 8.99 7.51
N ASP A 231 9.15 9.84 6.48
CA ASP A 231 8.23 10.97 6.37
C ASP A 231 6.85 10.50 5.91
N LEU A 232 5.94 10.34 6.87
CA LEU A 232 4.56 9.97 6.62
C LEU A 232 3.72 11.10 5.99
N THR A 233 4.28 12.30 5.76
CA THR A 233 3.58 13.45 5.15
C THR A 233 2.83 13.05 3.88
N ASN A 234 3.43 12.23 3.04
CA ASN A 234 2.88 11.84 1.73
C ASN A 234 2.38 10.40 1.69
N VAL A 235 2.32 9.72 2.84
CA VAL A 235 1.80 8.36 2.95
C VAL A 235 0.29 8.43 3.21
N PRO A 236 -0.56 7.93 2.30
CA PRO A 236 -1.99 7.77 2.56
C PRO A 236 -2.21 6.96 3.83
N PRO A 237 -3.19 7.29 4.70
CA PRO A 237 -3.50 6.42 5.82
C PRO A 237 -3.97 5.08 5.27
N ALA A 238 -3.81 4.02 6.06
CA ALA A 238 -4.39 2.73 5.72
C ALA A 238 -5.93 2.85 5.61
N GLY A 239 -6.48 2.72 4.39
CA GLY A 239 -7.91 2.75 4.12
C GLY A 239 -8.36 3.76 3.06
N CYS A 240 -9.51 4.38 3.31
CA CYS A 240 -10.11 5.36 2.41
C CYS A 240 -9.22 6.61 2.28
N GLY A 241 -9.21 7.24 1.10
CA GLY A 241 -8.44 8.46 0.86
C GLY A 241 -8.06 8.64 -0.60
N ALA A 242 -7.73 9.87 -1.00
CA ALA A 242 -7.29 10.18 -2.34
C ALA A 242 -6.33 11.38 -2.38
N VAL A 243 -5.45 11.42 -3.37
CA VAL A 243 -4.78 12.66 -3.77
C VAL A 243 -5.72 13.42 -4.69
N LEU A 244 -6.20 14.58 -4.24
CA LEU A 244 -7.16 15.41 -4.94
C LEU A 244 -6.46 16.60 -5.58
N THR A 245 -6.76 16.90 -6.84
CA THR A 245 -6.24 18.10 -7.51
C THR A 245 -7.23 19.25 -7.39
N ALA A 246 -6.86 20.31 -6.68
CA ALA A 246 -7.67 21.52 -6.54
C ALA A 246 -7.82 22.25 -7.90
N ALA A 247 -8.93 22.98 -8.05
CA ALA A 247 -9.16 23.92 -9.15
C ALA A 247 -9.42 25.32 -8.58
N ALA A 248 -9.49 26.33 -9.45
CA ALA A 248 -9.89 27.69 -9.04
C ALA A 248 -11.36 27.74 -8.55
N THR A 249 -12.18 26.81 -9.02
CA THR A 249 -13.57 26.62 -8.56
C THR A 249 -13.65 25.57 -7.45
N TRP A 250 -14.67 25.70 -6.61
CA TRP A 250 -14.96 24.72 -5.55
C TRP A 250 -15.27 23.35 -6.15
N LYS A 251 -14.52 22.34 -5.72
CA LYS A 251 -14.80 20.93 -5.94
C LYS A 251 -15.38 20.33 -4.67
N THR A 252 -16.21 19.31 -4.85
CA THR A 252 -16.89 18.63 -3.75
C THR A 252 -16.27 17.27 -3.49
N ARG A 253 -16.09 16.92 -2.21
CA ARG A 253 -15.71 15.59 -1.75
C ARG A 253 -16.68 15.15 -0.67
N LYS A 254 -17.19 13.93 -0.82
CA LYS A 254 -18.01 13.25 0.17
C LYS A 254 -17.26 12.05 0.71
N VAL A 255 -17.24 11.91 2.02
CA VAL A 255 -16.60 10.82 2.73
C VAL A 255 -17.62 10.17 3.66
N VAL A 256 -17.71 8.85 3.58
CA VAL A 256 -18.56 8.03 4.44
C VAL A 256 -17.65 7.07 5.19
N LEU A 257 -17.83 6.99 6.50
CA LEU A 257 -17.06 6.15 7.41
C LEU A 257 -17.98 5.42 8.38
N GLY A 258 -17.59 4.21 8.74
CA GLY A 258 -18.30 3.39 9.72
C GLY A 258 -19.55 2.69 9.18
N ASN A 259 -20.33 2.13 10.09
CA ASN A 259 -21.53 1.34 9.79
C ASN A 259 -22.63 1.68 10.81
N ALA A 260 -23.83 2.00 10.32
CA ALA A 260 -24.97 2.37 11.15
C ALA A 260 -25.50 1.22 12.02
N THR A 261 -25.20 -0.04 11.69
CA THR A 261 -25.66 -1.21 12.46
C THR A 261 -24.76 -1.54 13.64
N ASN A 262 -23.55 -0.98 13.70
CA ASN A 262 -22.62 -1.22 14.81
C ASN A 262 -22.83 -0.15 15.88
N LEU A 263 -23.41 -0.56 17.01
CA LEU A 263 -23.76 0.30 18.13
C LEU A 263 -22.66 0.40 19.20
N ASP A 264 -21.54 -0.31 19.02
CA ASP A 264 -20.42 -0.28 19.95
C ASP A 264 -19.36 0.75 19.52
N LEU A 265 -18.63 1.27 20.51
CA LEU A 265 -17.41 2.03 20.28
C LEU A 265 -16.32 1.08 19.78
N ARG A 266 -15.68 1.43 18.66
CA ARG A 266 -14.56 0.65 18.12
C ARG A 266 -13.28 0.92 18.88
N ASP A 267 -12.38 -0.05 18.93
CA ASP A 267 -11.08 0.09 19.58
C ASP A 267 -10.14 1.07 18.85
N THR A 268 -10.40 1.33 17.57
CA THR A 268 -9.63 2.26 16.73
C THR A 268 -10.52 3.10 15.80
N TYR A 269 -10.05 4.29 15.43
CA TYR A 269 -10.73 5.13 14.44
C TYR A 269 -10.66 4.52 13.04
N ALA A 270 -11.82 4.46 12.38
CA ALA A 270 -11.86 4.41 10.93
C ALA A 270 -11.43 5.78 10.39
N LEU A 271 -10.40 5.80 9.55
CA LEU A 271 -9.86 7.02 8.94
C LEU A 271 -10.10 7.03 7.43
N CYS A 272 -10.35 8.22 6.89
CA CYS A 272 -10.26 8.49 5.46
C CYS A 272 -9.54 9.81 5.22
N ASN A 273 -8.27 9.76 4.79
CA ASN A 273 -7.48 10.97 4.61
C ASN A 273 -7.24 11.28 3.15
N ASP A 274 -7.54 12.52 2.77
CA ASP A 274 -7.31 13.05 1.44
C ASP A 274 -6.12 14.04 1.46
N TRP A 275 -5.39 14.15 0.34
CA TRP A 275 -4.33 15.14 0.13
C TRP A 275 -4.70 16.05 -1.02
N ILE A 276 -4.99 17.31 -0.73
CA ILE A 276 -5.37 18.27 -1.75
C ILE A 276 -4.13 18.98 -2.27
N LYS A 277 -3.76 18.71 -3.53
CA LYS A 277 -2.68 19.37 -4.25
C LYS A 277 -3.19 20.62 -4.96
N ALA A 278 -2.45 21.71 -4.85
CA ALA A 278 -2.63 22.92 -5.66
C ALA A 278 -1.36 23.20 -6.49
N PRO A 279 -1.46 23.98 -7.58
CA PRO A 279 -0.28 24.43 -8.33
C PRO A 279 0.76 25.15 -7.43
N ALA A 280 2.02 25.20 -7.88
CA ALA A 280 3.07 25.91 -7.16
C ALA A 280 2.68 27.38 -6.89
N GLY A 281 2.97 27.87 -5.69
CA GLY A 281 2.61 29.23 -5.25
C GLY A 281 1.14 29.44 -4.89
N LYS A 282 0.25 28.48 -5.15
CA LYS A 282 -1.18 28.54 -4.79
C LYS A 282 -1.44 27.94 -3.41
N LYS A 283 -2.44 28.49 -2.71
CA LYS A 283 -2.90 27.98 -1.41
C LYS A 283 -4.22 27.24 -1.58
N VAL A 284 -4.45 26.21 -0.78
CA VAL A 284 -5.73 25.48 -0.78
C VAL A 284 -6.68 26.13 0.22
N GLN A 285 -7.94 26.31 -0.18
CA GLN A 285 -9.05 26.60 0.71
C GLN A 285 -9.95 25.39 0.85
N VAL A 286 -10.46 25.17 2.07
CA VAL A 286 -11.36 24.05 2.40
C VAL A 286 -12.51 24.51 3.29
N GLN A 287 -13.65 23.83 3.21
CA GLN A 287 -14.77 24.01 4.15
C GLN A 287 -15.65 22.75 4.22
N ALA A 288 -16.03 22.33 5.42
CA ALA A 288 -17.05 21.30 5.59
C ALA A 288 -18.45 21.93 5.39
N ILE A 289 -19.33 21.30 4.60
CA ILE A 289 -20.62 21.89 4.22
C ILE A 289 -21.84 21.07 4.66
N LYS A 290 -21.66 19.76 4.86
CA LYS A 290 -22.74 18.87 5.27
C LYS A 290 -22.16 17.79 6.18
N LYS A 291 -22.92 17.43 7.20
CA LYS A 291 -22.65 16.28 8.06
C LYS A 291 -23.93 15.47 8.26
N ASP A 292 -23.80 14.15 8.35
CA ASP A 292 -24.87 13.22 8.70
C ASP A 292 -24.28 12.08 9.55
N GLY A 293 -25.02 11.60 10.55
CA GLY A 293 -24.50 10.65 11.55
C GLY A 293 -23.37 11.19 12.46
N VAL A 294 -23.00 12.47 12.36
CA VAL A 294 -21.91 13.08 13.13
C VAL A 294 -22.45 13.78 14.38
N MET A 295 -22.03 13.29 15.56
CA MET A 295 -22.38 13.88 16.84
C MET A 295 -21.60 15.18 17.09
N CYS A 296 -22.29 16.21 17.56
CA CYS A 296 -21.64 17.43 18.05
C CYS A 296 -21.36 17.24 19.54
N ILE A 297 -20.09 17.04 19.87
CA ILE A 297 -19.61 16.90 21.24
C ILE A 297 -18.32 17.71 21.40
N ASN A 298 -18.00 18.10 22.63
CA ASN A 298 -16.78 18.85 22.90
C ASN A 298 -15.55 18.08 22.39
N GLY A 299 -14.65 18.78 21.70
CA GLY A 299 -13.46 18.21 21.07
C GLY A 299 -13.71 17.35 19.82
N CYS A 300 -14.98 17.14 19.44
CA CYS A 300 -15.37 16.34 18.27
C CYS A 300 -14.68 14.97 18.22
N TRP A 301 -14.48 14.30 19.37
CA TRP A 301 -13.60 13.15 19.42
C TRP A 301 -14.21 11.88 18.83
N THR A 302 -15.52 11.74 18.68
CA THR A 302 -16.13 10.50 18.14
C THR A 302 -16.11 10.43 16.61
N GLN A 303 -16.61 11.46 15.94
CA GLN A 303 -16.61 11.58 14.48
C GLN A 303 -16.37 13.02 14.08
N GLY A 304 -15.72 13.23 12.93
CA GLY A 304 -15.52 14.57 12.42
C GLY A 304 -14.53 14.63 11.27
N ILE A 305 -14.19 15.87 10.92
CA ILE A 305 -13.19 16.18 9.91
C ILE A 305 -12.19 17.17 10.49
N GLU A 306 -10.91 16.91 10.29
CA GLU A 306 -9.80 17.79 10.63
C GLU A 306 -9.10 18.24 9.36
N PHE A 307 -9.09 19.54 9.11
CA PHE A 307 -8.29 20.11 8.02
C PHE A 307 -6.90 20.50 8.55
N LYS A 308 -5.84 19.90 8.01
CA LYS A 308 -4.47 20.24 8.38
C LYS A 308 -4.03 21.54 7.68
N THR A 309 -4.52 22.69 8.16
CA THR A 309 -4.24 24.02 7.58
C THR A 309 -3.10 24.78 8.27
N LEU A 310 -2.75 24.47 9.51
CA LEU A 310 -1.63 25.10 10.22
C LEU A 310 -0.24 24.54 9.80
N PRO A 311 0.85 25.31 9.95
CA PRO A 311 2.18 24.90 9.48
C PRO A 311 2.74 23.67 10.19
N ASN A 312 2.48 23.55 11.50
CA ASN A 312 2.92 22.39 12.28
C ASN A 312 1.96 21.21 12.09
N LYS A 313 2.39 20.21 11.30
CA LYS A 313 1.61 19.01 10.99
C LYS A 313 1.36 18.11 12.21
N LEU A 314 2.22 18.18 13.23
CA LEU A 314 2.13 17.36 14.44
C LEU A 314 1.03 17.84 15.40
N MET A 315 0.60 19.10 15.26
CA MET A 315 -0.49 19.64 16.08
C MET A 315 -1.86 19.23 15.54
N THR A 316 -2.76 18.87 16.46
CA THR A 316 -4.18 18.72 16.15
C THR A 316 -4.76 20.08 15.82
N ASN A 317 -5.29 20.23 14.61
CA ASN A 317 -6.01 21.41 14.20
C ASN A 317 -7.46 21.34 14.66
N PRO A 318 -8.21 22.46 14.59
CA PRO A 318 -9.63 22.46 14.94
C PRO A 318 -10.40 21.38 14.17
N ARG A 319 -11.05 20.51 14.95
CA ARG A 319 -11.91 19.44 14.44
C ARG A 319 -13.32 19.95 14.22
N SER A 320 -13.93 19.56 13.11
CA SER A 320 -15.25 20.00 12.69
C SER A 320 -16.26 18.87 12.79
N CYS A 321 -17.18 18.97 13.75
CA CYS A 321 -18.33 18.07 13.92
C CYS A 321 -19.64 18.81 14.25
N CYS A 322 -19.56 20.07 14.65
CA CYS A 322 -20.70 20.87 15.09
C CYS A 322 -21.24 21.80 13.99
N PRO A 323 -22.54 22.15 14.00
CA PRO A 323 -23.15 23.03 13.00
C PRO A 323 -22.41 24.35 12.78
N GLU A 324 -21.91 24.97 13.86
CA GLU A 324 -21.15 26.21 13.87
C GLU A 324 -19.74 26.08 13.27
N HIS A 325 -19.27 24.86 13.00
CA HIS A 325 -18.03 24.60 12.28
C HIS A 325 -18.26 24.49 10.75
N MET A 326 -19.51 24.29 10.32
CA MET A 326 -19.86 24.15 8.91
C MET A 326 -19.80 25.49 8.18
N ARG A 327 -19.45 25.46 6.89
CA ARG A 327 -19.30 26.60 5.98
C ARG A 327 -18.25 27.62 6.41
N LYS A 328 -17.39 27.29 7.39
CA LYS A 328 -16.19 28.07 7.70
C LYS A 328 -15.11 27.75 6.68
N VAL A 329 -14.67 28.77 5.95
CA VAL A 329 -13.57 28.66 4.98
C VAL A 329 -12.24 28.75 5.71
N LEU A 330 -11.43 27.71 5.57
CA LEU A 330 -10.06 27.67 6.10
C LEU A 330 -9.07 27.73 4.94
N THR A 331 -8.02 28.53 5.08
CA THR A 331 -6.92 28.61 4.11
C THR A 331 -5.72 27.87 4.67
N SER A 332 -5.21 26.91 3.91
CA SER A 332 -4.08 26.08 4.30
C SER A 332 -2.74 26.77 4.06
N SER A 333 -1.84 26.62 5.01
CA SER A 333 -0.41 26.91 4.86
C SER A 333 0.37 25.74 4.27
N LEU A 334 -0.27 24.58 4.09
CA LEU A 334 0.34 23.36 3.57
C LEU A 334 -0.12 23.10 2.13
N ASN A 335 0.81 22.77 1.23
CA ASN A 335 0.51 22.24 -0.10
C ASN A 335 1.45 21.05 -0.39
N PRO A 336 0.95 19.80 -0.44
CA PRO A 336 -0.46 19.40 -0.35
C PRO A 336 -1.08 19.65 1.03
N THR A 337 -2.39 19.92 1.06
CA THR A 337 -3.18 20.06 2.30
C THR A 337 -3.78 18.71 2.71
N PRO A 338 -3.39 18.15 3.87
CA PRO A 338 -4.04 16.95 4.40
C PRO A 338 -5.44 17.24 4.96
N VAL A 339 -6.36 16.32 4.73
CA VAL A 339 -7.72 16.33 5.29
C VAL A 339 -7.98 14.99 5.94
N ILE A 340 -8.29 14.96 7.24
CA ILE A 340 -8.46 13.73 8.02
C ILE A 340 -9.94 13.61 8.38
N ASN A 341 -10.64 12.65 7.80
CA ASN A 341 -11.97 12.27 8.25
C ASN A 341 -11.83 11.07 9.19
N TYR A 342 -12.51 11.10 10.31
CA TYR A 342 -12.38 10.06 11.33
C TYR A 342 -13.73 9.70 11.94
N ASN A 343 -13.87 8.43 12.31
CA ASN A 343 -15.05 7.88 12.98
C ASN A 343 -14.65 6.69 13.86
N ILE A 344 -15.00 6.73 15.14
CA ILE A 344 -14.85 5.59 16.07
C ILE A 344 -16.19 4.95 16.46
N TYR A 345 -17.31 5.57 16.08
CA TYR A 345 -18.64 5.18 16.52
C TYR A 345 -19.68 5.28 15.40
N GLN A 346 -20.48 4.22 15.24
CA GLN A 346 -21.55 4.11 14.22
C GLN A 346 -21.11 4.55 12.82
N TYR A 347 -21.96 5.24 12.07
CA TYR A 347 -21.74 5.77 10.74
C TYR A 347 -21.56 7.30 10.79
N SER A 348 -20.80 7.84 9.85
CA SER A 348 -20.75 9.29 9.58
C SER A 348 -20.57 9.56 8.10
N GLU A 349 -21.30 10.54 7.57
CA GLU A 349 -21.07 11.16 6.27
C GLU A 349 -20.66 12.61 6.48
N ILE A 350 -19.56 13.02 5.86
CA ILE A 350 -19.12 14.42 5.81
C ILE A 350 -18.90 14.80 4.35
N THR A 351 -19.49 15.92 3.94
CA THR A 351 -19.21 16.55 2.65
C THR A 351 -18.42 17.84 2.88
N TYR A 352 -17.32 18.00 2.15
CA TYR A 352 -16.50 19.20 2.19
C TYR A 352 -16.19 19.70 0.78
N LEU A 353 -15.90 20.99 0.68
CA LEU A 353 -15.47 21.65 -0.54
C LEU A 353 -13.99 21.99 -0.46
N TYR A 354 -13.33 21.99 -1.60
CA TYR A 354 -11.93 22.42 -1.73
C TYR A 354 -11.68 23.16 -3.05
N ARG A 355 -10.78 24.14 -3.02
CA ARG A 355 -10.28 24.88 -4.20
C ARG A 355 -8.88 25.40 -3.94
N TYR A 356 -8.20 25.93 -4.95
CA TYR A 356 -7.03 26.77 -4.75
C TYR A 356 -7.36 28.25 -4.92
N ILE A 357 -6.53 29.10 -4.33
CA ILE A 357 -6.51 30.55 -4.53
C ILE A 357 -5.11 30.99 -5.00
#